data_AF-Q1YQT3-F1
#
_entry.id   AF-Q1YQT3-F1
#
_cell.length_a   1.000
_cell.length_b   1.000
_cell.length_c   1.000
_cell.angle_alpha   90.00
_cell.angle_beta   90.00
_cell.angle_gamma   90.00
#
_symmetry.space_group_name_H-M   'P 1'
#
loop_
_entity.id
_entity.type
_entity.pdbx_description
1 polymer ?
#
loop_
_entity_poly.entity_id
_entity_poly.type
_entity_poly.pdbx_seq_one_letter_code
_entity_poly.pdbx_strand_id
1 'polypeptide(L)' 'MVFPDIVALDSYTLVNLNANFSATEKLDVYLRLDNLFDESYEEVFSYQTLGFGASLGVRFSL' A
#
# COMPACT_ATOMS: atom_id res chain seq x y z
N MET A 1 -22.94 23.01 18.96
CA MET A 1 -21.79 22.08 18.92
C MET A 1 -22.18 20.93 18.00
N VAL A 2 -21.44 20.74 16.91
CA VAL A 2 -21.52 19.51 16.11
C VAL A 2 -20.63 18.49 16.81
N PHE A 3 -21.22 17.38 17.25
CA PHE A 3 -20.46 16.24 17.76
C PHE A 3 -20.01 15.40 16.56
N PRO A 4 -18.82 14.79 16.58
CA PRO A 4 -18.43 13.84 15.54
C PRO A 4 -19.42 12.67 15.54
N ASP A 5 -19.98 12.36 14.37
CA ASP A 5 -20.82 11.18 14.20
C ASP A 5 -19.98 9.93 14.49
N ILE A 6 -20.44 9.11 15.44
CA ILE A 6 -19.81 7.83 15.77
C ILE A 6 -20.33 6.82 14.75
N VAL A 7 -19.58 6.62 13.68
CA VAL A 7 -19.90 5.67 12.61
C VAL A 7 -19.05 4.41 12.79
N ALA A 8 -19.69 3.25 12.71
CA ALA A 8 -18.97 1.98 12.63
C ALA A 8 -18.47 1.80 11.20
N LEU A 9 -17.15 1.66 11.04
CA LEU A 9 -16.52 1.39 9.75
C LEU A 9 -16.50 -0.12 9.49
N ASP A 10 -16.62 -0.48 8.21
CA ASP A 10 -16.56 -1.87 7.79
C ASP A 10 -15.17 -2.47 8.02
N SER A 11 -15.14 -3.78 8.31
CA SER A 11 -13.89 -4.51 8.41
C SER A 11 -13.30 -4.69 7.03
N TYR A 12 -11.99 -4.43 6.89
CA TYR A 12 -11.27 -4.56 5.65
C TYR A 12 -10.01 -5.42 5.85
N THR A 13 -9.47 -5.95 4.75
CA THR A 13 -8.20 -6.68 4.76
C THR A 13 -7.28 -6.08 3.71
N LEU A 14 -6.11 -5.60 4.13
CA LEU A 14 -5.11 -5.07 3.21
C LEU A 14 -4.02 -6.10 2.97
N VAL A 15 -3.73 -6.32 1.69
CA VAL A 15 -2.63 -7.18 1.25
C VAL A 15 -1.61 -6.34 0.50
N ASN A 16 -0.40 -6.31 1.02
CA ASN A 16 0.73 -5.62 0.41
C ASN A 16 1.79 -6.65 0.01
N LEU A 17 2.32 -6.54 -1.21
CA LEU A 17 3.33 -7.42 -1.76
C LEU A 17 4.65 -6.66 -1.92
N ASN A 18 5.71 -7.21 -1.35
CA ASN A 18 7.07 -6.71 -1.53
C ASN A 18 7.93 -7.83 -2.11
N ALA A 19 8.54 -7.59 -3.26
CA ALA A 19 9.48 -8.49 -3.89
C ALA A 19 10.84 -7.80 -4.05
N ASN A 20 11.90 -8.51 -3.68
CA ASN A 20 13.28 -8.11 -3.93
C ASN A 20 13.96 -9.21 -4.74
N PHE A 21 14.55 -8.83 -5.86
CA PHE A 21 15.21 -9.76 -6.78
C PHE A 21 16.61 -9.26 -7.11
N SER A 22 17.62 -10.01 -6.67
CA SER A 22 19.01 -9.80 -7.08
C SER A 22 19.21 -10.35 -8.49
N ALA A 23 19.06 -9.48 -9.49
CA ALA A 23 19.20 -9.87 -10.89
C ALA A 23 20.64 -10.21 -11.26
N THR A 24 21.61 -9.55 -10.62
CA THR A 24 23.05 -9.87 -10.71
C THR A 24 23.73 -9.56 -9.37
N GLU A 25 25.02 -9.91 -9.22
CA GLU A 25 25.81 -9.57 -8.02
C GLU A 25 25.87 -8.06 -7.71
N LYS A 26 25.58 -7.22 -8.71
CA LYS A 26 25.65 -5.75 -8.61
C LYS A 26 24.31 -5.07 -8.81
N LEU A 27 23.24 -5.80 -9.12
CA LEU A 27 21.95 -5.20 -9.48
C LEU A 27 20.81 -5.90 -8.75
N ASP A 28 20.13 -5.11 -7.91
CA ASP A 28 18.91 -5.51 -7.22
C ASP A 28 17.72 -4.74 -7.78
N VAL A 29 16.60 -5.45 -7.94
CA VAL A 29 15.31 -4.91 -8.38
C VAL A 29 14.30 -5.08 -7.27
N TYR A 30 13.57 -4.02 -6.97
CA TYR A 30 12.55 -3.96 -5.94
C TYR A 30 11.20 -3.69 -6.60
N LEU A 31 10.22 -4.51 -6.26
CA LEU A 31 8.83 -4.28 -6.61
C LEU A 31 8.02 -4.21 -5.32
N ARG A 32 7.23 -3.15 -5.17
CA ARG A 32 6.29 -2.98 -4.08
C ARG A 32 4.91 -2.70 -4.66
N LEU A 33 3.95 -3.51 -4.26
CA LEU A 33 2.53 -3.33 -4.56
C LEU A 33 1.81 -3.14 -3.22
N ASP A 34 1.13 -2.03 -3.06
CA ASP A 34 0.32 -1.69 -1.91
C ASP A 34 -1.16 -1.81 -2.29
N ASN A 35 -1.98 -2.27 -1.34
CA ASN A 35 -3.40 -2.51 -1.54
C ASN A 35 -3.68 -3.36 -2.80
N LEU A 36 -3.12 -4.57 -2.84
CA LEU A 36 -3.09 -5.45 -4.02
C LEU A 36 -4.48 -5.79 -4.59
N PHE A 37 -5.51 -5.79 -3.74
CA PHE A 37 -6.89 -6.06 -4.13
C PHE A 37 -7.73 -4.80 -4.37
N ASP A 38 -7.10 -3.61 -4.34
CA ASP A 38 -7.74 -2.31 -4.51
C ASP A 38 -8.92 -2.09 -3.55
N GLU A 39 -8.75 -2.51 -2.29
CA GLU A 39 -9.76 -2.36 -1.27
C GLU A 39 -10.00 -0.88 -0.98
N SER A 40 -11.26 -0.46 -1.05
CA SER A 40 -11.68 0.87 -0.66
C SER A 40 -12.05 0.83 0.82
N TYR A 41 -11.16 1.32 1.66
CA TYR A 41 -11.34 1.35 3.11
C TYR A 41 -11.20 2.78 3.64
N GLU A 42 -11.72 3.01 4.84
CA GLU A 42 -11.57 4.28 5.55
C GLU A 42 -10.85 3.99 6.87
N GLU A 43 -9.72 4.63 7.14
CA GLU A 43 -9.11 4.62 8.48
C GLU A 43 -9.73 5.69 9.39
N VAL A 44 -10.19 6.78 8.77
CA VAL A 44 -10.88 7.90 9.42
C VAL A 44 -12.12 8.20 8.59
N PHE A 45 -13.27 8.29 9.27
CA PHE A 45 -14.55 8.57 8.63
C PHE A 45 -14.46 9.82 7.74
N SER A 46 -14.96 9.71 6.50
CA SER A 46 -14.95 10.76 5.48
C SER A 46 -13.57 11.11 4.88
N TYR A 47 -12.51 10.35 5.18
CA TYR A 47 -11.22 10.45 4.51
C TYR A 47 -10.97 9.21 3.64
N GLN A 48 -10.90 9.45 2.34
CA GLN A 48 -10.64 8.40 1.37
C GLN A 48 -9.17 7.97 1.45
N THR A 49 -8.93 6.67 1.56
CA THR A 49 -7.59 6.09 1.53
C THR A 49 -7.09 5.97 0.10
N LEU A 50 -5.77 5.87 -0.06
CA LEU A 50 -5.18 5.56 -1.36
C LEU A 50 -5.51 4.10 -1.72
N GLY A 51 -6.07 3.90 -2.92
CA GLY A 51 -6.35 2.58 -3.49
C GLY A 51 -5.08 1.80 -3.84
N PHE A 52 -5.09 1.06 -4.94
CA PHE A 52 -3.92 0.32 -5.41
C PHE A 52 -2.71 1.24 -5.68
N GLY A 53 -1.56 0.87 -5.12
CA GLY A 53 -0.27 1.53 -5.32
C GLY A 53 0.79 0.59 -5.88
N ALA A 54 1.61 1.06 -6.82
CA ALA A 54 2.74 0.30 -7.36
C ALA A 54 4.01 1.14 -7.40
N SER A 55 5.12 0.56 -6.94
CA SER A 55 6.46 1.16 -6.93
C SER A 55 7.49 0.17 -7.44
N LEU A 56 8.36 0.62 -8.34
CA LEU A 56 9.48 -0.15 -8.88
C LEU A 56 10.79 0.59 -8.58
N GLY A 57 11.79 -0.12 -8.08
CA GLY A 57 13.11 0.42 -7.75
C GLY A 57 14.22 -0.45 -8.31
N VAL A 58 15.35 0.17 -8.62
CA VAL A 58 16.59 -0.52 -8.99
C VAL A 58 17.73 0.02 -8.16
N ARG A 59 18.61 -0.86 -7.69
CA ARG A 59 19.82 -0.50 -6.95
C ARG A 59 21.01 -1.12 -7.66
N PHE A 60 22.00 -0.28 -7.96
CA PHE A 60 23.27 -0.71 -8.53
C PHE A 60 24.40 -0.49 -7.52
N SER A 61 25.20 -1.52 -7.29
CA SER A 61 26.37 -1.47 -6.41
C SER A 61 27.64 -1.46 -7.27
N LEU A 62 28.39 -0.36 -7.20
CA LEU A 62 29.65 -0.15 -7.94
C LEU A 62 30.79 -0.96 -7.34
#